data_AF-A0A382P2K6-F1
#
_entry.id   AF-A0A382P2K6-F1
#
_cell.length_a   1.000
_cell.length_b   1.000
_cell.length_c   1.000
_cell.angle_alpha   90.00
_cell.angle_beta   90.00
_cell.angle_gamma   90.00
#
_symmetry.space_group_name_H-M   'P 1'
#
loop_
_entity.id
_entity.type
_entity.pdbx_description
1 polymer ?
#
loop_
_entity_poly.entity_id
_entity_poly.type
_entity_poly.pdbx_seq_one_letter_code
_entity_poly.pdbx_strand_id
1 'polypeptide(L)'
;LSQQDSLADDASMPFLNNLTDMLDKLNIQVLSIKPRDREKEGSYYRAPYELTLKCSFEQFGKYLAEIERSPRLVSLDEFEVKNGIERIKSKTSEEDLAEQVFEIYLSTMTLVKSKSKVVK
;
A
#
# COMPACT_ATOMS: atom_id res chain seq x y z
N LEU A 1 -25.24 -10.34 -10.49
CA LEU A 1 -23.85 -10.20 -10.02
C LEU A 1 -23.03 -9.74 -11.22
N SER A 2 -22.80 -8.44 -11.34
CA SER A 2 -22.36 -7.80 -12.59
C SER A 2 -20.84 -7.88 -12.75
N GLN A 3 -20.36 -8.08 -13.98
CA GLN A 3 -18.94 -8.25 -14.36
C GLN A 3 -17.96 -7.17 -13.85
N GLN A 4 -18.46 -6.01 -13.41
CA GLN A 4 -17.68 -4.96 -12.76
C GLN A 4 -17.17 -5.35 -11.37
N ASP A 5 -17.92 -6.15 -10.63
CA ASP A 5 -17.48 -6.69 -9.33
C ASP A 5 -16.34 -7.68 -9.52
N SER A 6 -16.39 -8.52 -10.56
CA SER A 6 -15.34 -9.50 -10.84
C SER A 6 -14.04 -8.86 -11.34
N LEU A 7 -14.10 -7.86 -12.21
CA LEU A 7 -12.90 -7.17 -12.74
C LEU A 7 -12.12 -6.38 -11.69
N ALA A 8 -12.81 -5.85 -10.67
CA ALA A 8 -12.19 -5.09 -9.60
C ALA A 8 -11.60 -6.00 -8.51
N ASP A 9 -12.30 -7.08 -8.16
CA ASP A 9 -11.84 -8.09 -7.20
C ASP A 9 -10.59 -8.83 -7.72
N ASP A 10 -10.60 -9.17 -9.01
CA ASP A 10 -9.48 -9.79 -9.72
C ASP A 10 -8.30 -8.83 -9.90
N ALA A 11 -8.51 -7.50 -9.82
CA ALA A 11 -7.44 -6.51 -9.91
C ALA A 11 -6.77 -6.20 -8.55
N SER A 12 -7.45 -6.42 -7.43
CA SER A 12 -6.90 -6.23 -6.07
C SER A 12 -5.80 -7.25 -5.73
N MET A 13 -6.01 -8.53 -6.05
CA MET A 13 -5.03 -9.60 -5.82
C MET A 13 -3.69 -9.43 -6.56
N PRO A 14 -3.64 -9.09 -7.87
CA PRO A 14 -2.39 -8.87 -8.58
C PRO A 14 -1.64 -7.62 -8.08
N PHE A 15 -2.34 -6.63 -7.53
CA PHE A 15 -1.68 -5.50 -6.88
C PHE A 15 -1.05 -5.89 -5.54
N LEU A 16 -1.76 -6.64 -4.71
CA LEU A 16 -1.19 -7.20 -3.48
C LEU A 16 0.05 -8.05 -3.78
N ASN A 17 -0.03 -8.93 -4.77
CA ASN A 17 1.13 -9.74 -5.18
C ASN A 17 2.31 -8.88 -5.64
N ASN A 18 2.03 -7.82 -6.41
CA ASN A 18 3.07 -6.90 -6.86
C ASN A 18 3.66 -6.08 -5.70
N LEU A 19 2.84 -5.66 -4.74
CA LEU A 19 3.27 -5.03 -3.49
C LEU A 19 4.17 -5.95 -2.67
N THR A 20 3.73 -7.18 -2.44
CA THR A 20 4.51 -8.16 -1.66
C THR A 20 5.82 -8.51 -2.36
N ASP A 21 5.83 -8.64 -3.68
CA ASP A 21 7.05 -8.88 -4.48
C ASP A 21 8.03 -7.70 -4.41
N MET A 22 7.55 -6.45 -4.42
CA MET A 22 8.39 -5.27 -4.20
C MET A 22 8.98 -5.24 -2.78
N LEU A 23 8.17 -5.53 -1.77
CA LEU A 23 8.58 -5.56 -0.37
C LEU A 23 9.66 -6.63 -0.13
N ASP A 24 9.47 -7.83 -0.72
CA ASP A 24 10.44 -8.93 -0.66
C ASP A 24 11.77 -8.56 -1.34
N LYS A 25 11.74 -7.96 -2.54
CA LYS A 25 12.94 -7.49 -3.25
C LYS A 25 13.74 -6.44 -2.48
N LEU A 26 13.05 -5.59 -1.72
CA LEU A 26 13.67 -4.54 -0.90
C LEU A 26 14.08 -5.06 0.49
N ASN A 27 13.86 -6.35 0.76
CA ASN A 27 14.12 -7.02 2.03
C ASN A 27 13.41 -6.30 3.20
N ILE A 28 12.17 -5.85 2.95
CA ILE A 28 11.31 -5.18 3.93
C ILE A 28 10.45 -6.23 4.62
N GLN A 29 10.47 -6.25 5.96
CA GLN A 29 9.66 -7.18 6.70
C GLN A 29 8.21 -6.70 6.77
N VAL A 30 7.30 -7.52 6.25
CA VAL A 30 5.85 -7.26 6.31
C VAL A 30 5.30 -7.81 7.63
N LEU A 31 4.77 -6.94 8.49
CA LEU A 31 4.13 -7.35 9.75
C LEU A 31 2.64 -7.63 9.56
N SER A 32 1.95 -6.79 8.78
CA SER A 32 0.52 -6.94 8.51
C SER A 32 0.15 -6.24 7.21
N ILE A 33 -0.75 -6.84 6.44
CA ILE A 33 -1.43 -6.21 5.32
C ILE A 33 -2.92 -6.52 5.47
N LYS A 34 -3.75 -5.47 5.54
CA LYS A 34 -5.19 -5.59 5.65
C LYS A 34 -5.86 -4.77 4.55
N PRO A 35 -6.49 -5.42 3.56
CA PRO A 35 -7.37 -4.71 2.64
C PRO A 35 -8.64 -4.29 3.39
N ARG A 36 -9.13 -3.08 3.14
CA ARG A 36 -10.43 -2.60 3.61
C ARG A 36 -11.49 -2.72 2.52
N ASP A 37 -12.74 -2.64 2.95
CA ASP A 37 -13.87 -2.59 2.02
C ASP A 37 -13.73 -1.42 1.05
N ARG A 38 -14.11 -1.69 -0.20
CA ARG A 38 -14.05 -0.73 -1.29
C ARG A 38 -15.13 0.34 -1.11
N GLU A 39 -14.74 1.59 -1.36
CA GLU A 39 -15.62 2.74 -1.27
C GLU A 39 -15.88 3.30 -2.68
N LYS A 40 -17.14 3.57 -2.99
CA LYS A 40 -17.54 4.17 -4.27
C LYS A 40 -17.66 5.68 -4.10
N GLU A 41 -16.69 6.42 -4.62
CA GLU A 41 -16.75 7.88 -4.71
C GLU A 41 -17.17 8.31 -6.11
N GLY A 42 -18.49 8.30 -6.34
CA GLY A 42 -19.10 8.80 -7.57
C GLY A 42 -18.65 8.06 -8.84
N SER A 43 -17.61 8.58 -9.51
CA SER A 43 -17.08 8.13 -10.81
C SER A 43 -15.89 7.17 -10.71
N TYR A 44 -15.38 6.91 -9.50
CA TYR A 44 -14.27 5.99 -9.28
C TYR A 44 -14.51 5.11 -8.05
N TYR A 45 -13.83 3.97 -8.01
CA TYR A 45 -13.75 3.10 -6.85
C TYR A 45 -12.42 3.31 -6.15
N ARG A 46 -12.46 3.39 -4.83
CA ARG A 46 -11.29 3.46 -3.96
C ARG A 46 -11.21 2.17 -3.18
N ALA A 47 -10.06 1.50 -3.23
CA ALA A 47 -9.79 0.33 -2.41
C ALA A 47 -8.66 0.69 -1.42
N PRO A 48 -8.98 0.91 -0.13
CA PRO A 48 -7.99 1.22 0.89
C PRO A 48 -7.26 -0.04 1.38
N TYR A 49 -6.00 0.15 1.75
CA TYR A 49 -5.11 -0.86 2.32
C TYR A 49 -4.38 -0.27 3.51
N GLU A 50 -4.29 -1.08 4.57
CA GLU A 50 -3.52 -0.79 5.76
C GLU A 50 -2.31 -1.72 5.78
N LEU A 51 -1.12 -1.15 5.80
CA LEU A 51 0.13 -1.90 5.86
C LEU A 51 0.89 -1.55 7.13
N THR A 52 1.49 -2.55 7.74
CA THR A 52 2.45 -2.40 8.83
C THR A 52 3.74 -3.08 8.39
N LEU A 53 4.80 -2.30 8.24
CA LEU A 53 6.10 -2.72 7.74
C LEU A 53 7.17 -2.48 8.81
N LYS A 54 8.18 -3.34 8.90
CA LYS A 54 9.41 -3.10 9.65
C LYS A 54 10.56 -2.98 8.66
N CYS A 55 11.19 -1.81 8.60
CA CYS A 55 12.33 -1.56 7.72
C CYS A 55 13.10 -0.31 8.14
N SER A 56 14.26 -0.09 7.53
CA SER A 56 14.99 1.17 7.67
C SER A 56 14.37 2.29 6.81
N PHE A 57 14.68 3.54 7.16
CA PHE A 57 14.24 4.71 6.40
C PHE A 57 14.66 4.67 4.92
N GLU A 58 15.86 4.16 4.62
CA GLU A 58 16.33 4.02 3.23
C GLU A 58 15.52 3.00 2.44
N GLN A 59 15.18 1.86 3.04
CA GLN A 59 14.34 0.85 2.40
C GLN A 59 12.93 1.38 2.16
N PHE A 60 12.36 2.10 3.13
CA PHE A 60 11.06 2.74 2.99
C PHE A 60 11.04 3.78 1.85
N GLY A 61 12.08 4.60 1.73
CA GLY A 61 12.22 5.55 0.63
C GLY A 61 12.30 4.88 -0.74
N LYS A 62 13.04 3.78 -0.86
CA LYS A 62 13.09 2.98 -2.10
C LYS A 62 11.73 2.35 -2.43
N TYR A 63 11.00 1.90 -1.42
CA TYR A 63 9.65 1.35 -1.58
C TYR A 63 8.67 2.40 -2.10
N LEU A 64 8.67 3.61 -1.52
CA LEU A 64 7.85 4.72 -2.01
C LEU A 64 8.14 5.06 -3.47
N ALA A 65 9.43 5.09 -3.86
CA ALA A 65 9.83 5.34 -5.23
C ALA A 65 9.31 4.28 -6.22
N GLU A 66 9.34 3.01 -5.85
CA GLU A 66 8.80 1.94 -6.70
C GLU A 66 7.26 1.96 -6.79
N ILE A 67 6.56 2.33 -5.71
CA ILE A 67 5.11 2.55 -5.74
C ILE A 67 4.74 3.70 -6.67
N GLU A 68 5.45 4.82 -6.58
CA GLU A 68 5.20 5.99 -7.45
C GLU A 68 5.44 5.65 -8.93
N ARG A 69 6.41 4.76 -9.21
CA ARG A 69 6.72 4.29 -10.57
C ARG A 69 5.66 3.33 -11.13
N SER A 70 4.77 2.79 -10.29
CA SER A 70 3.77 1.82 -10.71
C SER A 70 2.73 2.45 -11.67
N PRO A 71 2.23 1.71 -12.67
CA PRO A 71 1.28 2.24 -13.65
C PRO A 71 -0.14 2.43 -13.10
N ARG A 72 -0.38 2.14 -11.82
CA ARG A 72 -1.68 2.25 -11.17
C ARG A 72 -1.80 3.59 -10.44
N LEU A 73 -3.02 4.12 -10.37
CA LEU A 73 -3.33 5.27 -9.52
C LEU A 73 -3.37 4.81 -8.06
N VAL A 74 -2.28 5.08 -7.34
CA VAL A 74 -2.14 4.83 -5.90
C VAL A 74 -2.08 6.17 -5.18
N SER A 75 -2.92 6.35 -4.18
CA SER A 75 -2.88 7.47 -3.24
C SER A 75 -2.29 6.97 -1.94
N LEU A 76 -1.28 7.66 -1.41
CA LEU A 76 -0.81 7.43 -0.05
C LEU A 76 -1.47 8.48 0.85
N ASP A 77 -2.30 8.01 1.77
CA ASP A 77 -3.20 8.86 2.55
C ASP A 77 -2.51 9.35 3.81
N GLU A 78 -1.93 8.43 4.57
CA GLU A 78 -1.21 8.73 5.80
C GLU A 78 -0.12 7.68 6.03
N PHE A 79 0.99 8.09 6.65
CA PHE A 79 1.95 7.16 7.21
C PHE A 79 2.41 7.64 8.58
N GLU A 80 2.59 6.71 9.52
CA GLU A 80 3.13 6.96 10.84
C GLU A 80 4.42 6.15 11.03
N VAL A 81 5.43 6.79 11.60
CA VAL A 81 6.72 6.17 11.92
C VAL A 81 6.80 5.98 13.43
N LYS A 82 6.67 4.73 13.88
CA LYS A 82 6.80 4.39 15.29
C LYS A 82 8.27 4.17 15.63
N ASN A 83 8.92 5.25 16.04
CA ASN A 83 10.24 5.21 16.65
C ASN A 83 10.12 4.62 18.05
N GLY A 84 10.59 3.39 18.25
CA GLY A 84 10.55 2.68 19.52
C GLY A 84 11.53 3.23 20.56
N ILE A 85 11.52 4.54 20.85
CA ILE A 85 12.39 5.19 21.86
C ILE A 85 12.15 4.60 23.27
N GLU A 86 11.00 3.97 23.50
CA GLU A 86 10.70 3.20 24.73
C GLU A 86 11.54 1.92 24.88
N ARG A 87 12.17 1.42 23.80
CA ARG A 87 13.02 0.22 23.81
C ARG A 87 14.46 0.48 24.23
N ILE A 88 14.85 1.71 24.54
CA ILE A 88 16.19 2.04 25.08
C ILE A 88 16.26 1.64 26.57
N LYS A 89 15.88 0.40 26.90
CA LYS A 89 16.16 -0.25 28.17
C LYS A 89 17.23 -1.31 27.92
N SER A 90 18.48 -0.86 27.89
CA SER A 90 19.69 -1.61 28.21
C SER A 90 20.03 -2.89 27.41
N LYS A 91 19.27 -3.28 26.37
CA LYS A 91 19.48 -4.56 25.67
C LYS A 91 19.13 -4.56 24.16
N THR A 92 19.33 -3.43 23.49
CA THR A 92 19.01 -3.25 22.06
C THR A 92 20.31 -3.20 21.27
N SER A 93 20.47 -4.07 20.27
CA SER A 93 21.58 -4.05 19.31
C SER A 93 21.45 -2.86 18.35
N GLU A 94 22.57 -2.36 17.80
CA GLU A 94 22.57 -1.25 16.82
C GLU A 94 21.64 -1.50 15.63
N GLU A 95 21.49 -2.76 15.21
CA GLU A 95 20.59 -3.16 14.13
C GLU A 95 19.11 -2.91 14.45
N ASP A 96 18.68 -3.11 15.71
CA ASP A 96 17.28 -2.90 16.11
C ASP A 96 16.93 -1.41 16.32
N LEU A 97 17.96 -0.53 16.34
CA LEU A 97 17.79 0.93 16.29
C LEU A 97 17.63 1.45 14.85
N ALA A 98 18.15 0.71 13.86
CA ALA A 98 18.12 1.12 12.46
C ALA A 98 16.77 0.82 11.79
N GLU A 99 16.09 -0.24 12.23
CA GLU A 99 14.78 -0.62 11.73
C GLU A 99 13.64 0.01 12.54
N GLN A 100 12.64 0.54 11.84
CA GLN A 100 11.48 1.18 12.44
C GLN A 100 10.20 0.55 11.91
N VAL A 101 9.13 0.67 12.69
CA VAL A 101 7.81 0.20 12.28
C VAL A 101 7.08 1.36 11.60
N PHE A 102 6.72 1.16 10.35
CA PHE A 102 5.94 2.07 9.53
C PHE A 102 4.51 1.53 9.42
N GLU A 103 3.54 2.36 9.81
CA GLU A 103 2.12 2.12 9.54
C GLU A 103 1.71 3.00 8.37
N ILE A 104 1.16 2.41 7.31
CA ILE A 104 0.92 3.09 6.04
C ILE A 104 -0.53 2.82 5.63
N TYR A 105 -1.23 3.89 5.30
CA TYR A 105 -2.56 3.86 4.72
C TYR A 105 -2.46 4.31 3.28
N LEU A 106 -2.79 3.40 2.35
CA LEU A 106 -2.77 3.70 0.93
C LEU A 106 -4.05 3.21 0.27
N SER A 107 -4.41 3.84 -0.83
CA SER A 107 -5.63 3.52 -1.57
C SER A 107 -5.34 3.40 -3.05
N THR A 108 -5.82 2.33 -3.69
CA THR A 108 -5.81 2.25 -5.16
C THR A 108 -7.10 2.82 -5.72
N MET A 109 -7.01 3.67 -6.74
CA MET A 109 -8.15 4.26 -7.43
C MET A 109 -8.38 3.56 -8.77
N THR A 110 -9.62 3.12 -9.00
CA THR A 110 -10.05 2.55 -10.28
C THR A 110 -11.15 3.43 -10.88
N LEU A 111 -10.83 4.08 -12.00
CA LEU A 111 -11.77 4.92 -12.73
C LEU A 111 -12.84 4.05 -13.42
N VAL A 112 -14.11 4.39 -13.24
CA VAL A 112 -15.20 3.74 -13.96
C VAL A 112 -15.39 4.47 -15.27
N LYS A 113 -15.15 3.78 -16.39
CA LYS A 113 -15.44 4.34 -17.72
C LYS A 113 -16.95 4.46 -17.90
N SER A 114 -17.48 5.67 -17.73
CA SER A 114 -18.83 6.01 -18.19
C SER A 114 -18.88 5.86 -19.71
N LYS A 115 -19.89 5.15 -20.22
CA LYS A 115 -20.16 5.10 -21.67
C LYS A 115 -20.58 6.51 -22.10
N SER A 116 -19.64 7.38 -22.46
CA SER A 116 -19.96 8.57 -23.23
C SER A 116 -20.63 8.09 -24.51
N LYS A 117 -21.92 8.40 -24.66
CA LYS A 117 -22.58 8.32 -25.98
C LYS A 117 -21.72 9.18 -26.90
N VAL A 118 -21.03 8.53 -27.84
CA VAL A 118 -20.43 9.21 -28.98
C VAL A 118 -21.61 9.85 -29.71
N VAL A 119 -21.80 11.16 -29.53
CA VAL A 119 -22.74 11.93 -30.34
C VAL A 119 -22.11 11.98 -31.72
N LYS A 120 -22.71 11.21 -32.63
CA LYS A 120 -22.36 11.17 -34.04
C LYS A 120 -22.94 12.38 -34.76
#